data_AF-G3EWJ7-F1
#
_entry.id   AF-G3EWJ7-F1
#
_cell.length_a   1.000
_cell.length_b   1.000
_cell.length_c   1.000
_cell.angle_alpha   90.00
_cell.angle_beta   90.00
_cell.angle_gamma   90.00
#
_symmetry.space_group_name_H-M   'P 1'
#
loop_
_entity.id
_entity.type
_entity.pdbx_description
1 polymer ?
#
loop_
_entity_poly.entity_id
_entity_poly.type
_entity_poly.pdbx_seq_one_letter_code
_entity_poly.pdbx_strand_id
1 'polypeptide(L)'
;FGPHKSYKARLPLRILLTLFNTIAFQDSVIDWARDHRMHHKYSETDADPHNATRGFFFSHVGWLLVRKHPEIKNKGHTIDMSDLWADPVLRFQKKNYLLLMPLCCFVLPTMIPTLWGESLWNAYFVCALFRYTYVLNVTWLVNSAAQI
;
A
#
# COMPACT_ATOMS: atom_id res chain seq x y z
N PHE A 1 9.10 -5.96 11.77
CA PHE A 1 7.81 -5.81 11.06
C PHE A 1 8.12 -5.11 9.73
N GLY A 2 7.26 -5.22 8.73
CA GLY A 2 7.48 -4.65 7.40
C GLY A 2 8.16 -5.62 6.42
N PRO A 3 8.23 -5.24 5.13
CA PRO A 3 8.64 -6.11 4.03
C PRO A 3 10.05 -6.69 4.18
N HIS A 4 11.00 -5.89 4.68
CA HIS A 4 12.44 -6.21 4.73
C HIS A 4 12.96 -6.70 6.07
N LYS A 5 12.12 -6.74 7.11
CA LYS A 5 12.54 -7.12 8.48
C LYS A 5 13.74 -6.32 9.01
N SER A 6 13.95 -5.08 8.55
CA SER A 6 15.10 -4.25 8.92
C SER A 6 15.13 -3.83 10.39
N TYR A 7 14.01 -3.94 11.11
CA TYR A 7 13.93 -3.67 12.56
C TYR A 7 12.81 -4.46 13.25
N LYS A 8 12.90 -4.51 14.58
CA LYS A 8 11.88 -5.09 15.48
C LYS A 8 11.13 -3.97 16.19
N ALA A 9 9.85 -3.80 15.85
CA ALA A 9 8.97 -2.84 16.49
C ALA A 9 8.21 -3.49 17.66
N ARG A 10 8.08 -2.77 18.77
CA ARG A 10 7.18 -3.15 19.88
C ARG A 10 5.73 -2.92 19.49
N LEU A 11 4.80 -3.50 20.26
CA LEU A 11 3.37 -3.49 19.96
C LEU A 11 2.79 -2.10 19.66
N PRO A 12 3.06 -1.03 20.45
CA PRO A 12 2.49 0.30 20.17
C PRO A 12 2.88 0.83 18.78
N LEU A 13 4.16 0.69 18.42
CA LEU A 13 4.67 1.13 17.13
C LEU A 13 4.10 0.28 15.97
N ARG A 14 3.92 -1.03 16.17
CA ARG A 14 3.28 -1.92 15.18
C ARG A 14 1.85 -1.50 14.89
N ILE A 15 1.07 -1.20 15.93
CA ILE A 15 -0.31 -0.71 15.79
C ILE A 15 -0.32 0.61 15.04
N LEU A 16 0.52 1.56 15.45
CA LEU A 16 0.61 2.89 14.84
C LEU A 16 0.94 2.81 13.34
N LEU A 17 1.94 2.03 12.97
CA LEU A 17 2.37 1.91 11.57
C LEU A 17 1.37 1.15 10.71
N THR A 18 0.64 0.19 11.31
CA THR A 18 -0.46 -0.51 10.64
C THR A 18 -1.64 0.45 10.40
N LEU A 19 -1.94 1.33 11.36
CA LEU A 19 -2.94 2.39 11.20
C LEU A 19 -2.53 3.35 10.06
N PHE A 20 -1.28 3.83 10.05
CA PHE A 20 -0.78 4.71 8.99
C PHE A 20 -0.83 4.05 7.60
N ASN A 21 -0.48 2.77 7.49
CA ASN A 21 -0.65 2.03 6.24
C ASN A 21 -2.13 1.96 5.82
N THR A 22 -3.06 1.79 6.76
CA THR A 22 -4.50 1.77 6.47
C THR A 22 -4.99 3.13 5.96
N ILE A 23 -4.47 4.24 6.48
CA ILE A 23 -4.75 5.61 6.00
C ILE A 23 -4.17 5.85 4.60
N ALA A 24 -3.03 5.22 4.27
CA ALA A 24 -2.37 5.36 2.97
C ALA A 24 -3.14 4.67 1.83
N PHE A 25 -3.92 3.63 2.14
CA PHE A 25 -4.73 2.87 1.18
C PHE A 25 -3.93 2.40 -0.04
N GLN A 26 -2.90 1.58 0.23
CA GLN A 26 -2.09 0.88 -0.79
C GLN A 26 -2.11 -0.62 -0.53
N ASP A 27 -3.32 -1.18 -0.43
CA ASP A 27 -3.58 -2.54 0.10
C ASP A 27 -3.17 -2.74 1.57
N SER A 28 -3.49 -3.93 2.10
CA SER A 28 -3.09 -4.31 3.45
C SER A 28 -1.57 -4.51 3.53
N VAL A 29 -0.98 -4.37 4.72
CA VAL A 29 0.47 -4.58 4.91
C VAL A 29 0.93 -5.95 4.38
N ILE A 30 0.09 -6.98 4.54
CA ILE A 30 0.42 -8.33 4.07
C ILE A 30 0.47 -8.39 2.53
N ASP A 31 -0.51 -7.81 1.84
CA ASP A 31 -0.54 -7.86 0.38
C ASP A 31 0.56 -6.99 -0.23
N TRP A 32 0.71 -5.77 0.29
CA TRP A 32 1.75 -4.83 -0.14
C TRP A 32 3.14 -5.45 0.06
N ALA A 33 3.40 -6.06 1.22
CA ALA A 33 4.69 -6.68 1.48
C ALA A 33 4.96 -7.91 0.60
N ARG A 34 3.92 -8.67 0.21
CA ARG A 34 4.08 -9.77 -0.75
C ARG A 34 4.53 -9.22 -2.10
N ASP A 35 3.82 -8.23 -2.62
CA ASP A 35 4.09 -7.66 -3.94
C ASP A 35 5.44 -6.93 -3.94
N HIS A 36 5.81 -6.27 -2.84
CA HIS A 36 7.13 -5.68 -2.65
C HIS A 36 8.27 -6.70 -2.60
N ARG A 37 8.08 -7.83 -1.89
CA ARG A 37 9.05 -8.94 -1.88
C ARG A 37 9.18 -9.58 -3.26
N MET A 38 8.08 -9.68 -4.01
CA MET A 38 8.09 -10.12 -5.41
C MET A 38 8.92 -9.18 -6.28
N HIS A 39 8.66 -7.87 -6.21
CA HIS A 39 9.39 -6.86 -6.95
C HIS A 39 10.91 -6.97 -6.70
N HIS A 40 11.35 -7.04 -5.43
CA HIS A 40 12.78 -7.19 -5.15
C HIS A 40 13.38 -8.53 -5.62
N LYS A 41 12.64 -9.63 -5.53
CA LYS A 41 13.16 -10.97 -5.90
C LYS A 41 13.19 -11.19 -7.42
N TYR A 42 12.27 -10.55 -8.15
CA TYR A 42 12.02 -10.79 -9.56
C TYR A 42 12.03 -9.51 -10.40
N SER A 43 12.73 -8.47 -9.92
CA SER A 43 12.84 -7.15 -10.56
C SER A 43 13.15 -7.29 -12.05
N GLU A 44 12.52 -6.44 -12.86
CA GLU A 44 12.71 -6.41 -14.31
C GLU A 44 12.37 -7.74 -15.03
N THR A 45 11.48 -8.54 -14.45
CA THR A 45 10.90 -9.73 -15.10
C THR A 45 9.37 -9.68 -15.07
N ASP A 46 8.72 -10.58 -15.80
CA ASP A 46 7.26 -10.71 -15.81
C ASP A 46 6.64 -11.12 -14.46
N ALA A 47 7.46 -11.52 -13.48
CA ALA A 47 7.01 -11.78 -12.11
C ALA A 47 7.10 -10.54 -11.20
N ASP A 48 7.64 -9.43 -11.69
CA ASP A 48 7.59 -8.13 -11.00
C ASP A 48 6.21 -7.48 -11.22
N PRO A 49 5.45 -7.17 -10.14
CA PRO A 49 4.15 -6.50 -10.23
C PRO A 49 4.15 -5.19 -11.02
N HIS A 50 5.24 -4.42 -10.97
CA HIS A 50 5.36 -3.12 -11.62
C HIS A 50 6.67 -3.00 -12.41
N ASN A 51 7.01 -4.07 -13.13
CA ASN A 51 8.16 -4.21 -14.03
C ASN A 51 8.47 -2.92 -14.82
N ALA A 52 9.59 -2.26 -14.51
CA ALA A 52 9.95 -0.97 -15.09
C ALA A 52 10.36 -1.06 -16.57
N THR A 53 10.87 -2.22 -17.04
CA THR A 53 11.13 -2.47 -18.47
C THR A 53 9.90 -2.30 -19.38
N ARG A 54 8.69 -2.36 -18.82
CA ARG A 54 7.44 -2.11 -19.56
C ARG A 54 7.10 -0.62 -19.73
N GLY A 55 8.00 0.26 -19.30
CA GLY A 55 7.96 1.70 -19.48
C GLY A 55 7.30 2.44 -18.32
N PHE A 56 7.60 3.75 -18.24
CA PHE A 56 7.20 4.63 -17.13
C PHE A 56 5.71 4.55 -16.79
N PHE A 57 4.83 4.62 -17.79
CA PHE A 57 3.39 4.60 -17.53
C PHE A 57 2.93 3.29 -16.87
N PHE A 58 3.49 2.16 -17.31
CA PHE A 58 3.15 0.85 -16.74
C PHE A 58 3.59 0.76 -15.28
N SER A 59 4.86 1.08 -14.98
CA SER A 59 5.39 0.99 -13.62
C SER A 59 4.83 2.05 -12.66
N HIS A 60 4.38 3.20 -13.18
CA HIS A 60 3.75 4.25 -12.39
C HIS A 60 2.33 3.86 -11.96
N VAL A 61 1.42 3.62 -12.91
CA VAL A 61 0.01 3.34 -12.60
C VAL A 61 -0.61 2.25 -13.47
N GLY A 62 -0.08 2.01 -14.67
CA GLY A 62 -0.65 1.08 -15.64
C GLY A 62 -0.78 -0.36 -15.10
N TRP A 63 0.12 -0.79 -14.23
CA TRP A 63 0.08 -2.11 -13.59
C TRP A 63 -1.17 -2.35 -12.73
N LEU A 64 -1.80 -1.29 -12.20
CA LEU A 64 -3.06 -1.35 -11.46
C LEU A 64 -4.29 -1.42 -12.37
N LEU A 65 -4.15 -1.01 -13.63
CA LEU A 65 -5.24 -0.87 -14.60
C LEU A 65 -5.42 -2.11 -15.48
N VAL A 66 -4.55 -3.11 -15.33
CA VAL A 66 -4.56 -4.34 -16.11
C VAL A 66 -4.54 -5.57 -15.21
N ARG A 67 -4.87 -6.73 -15.79
CA ARG A 67 -4.67 -7.99 -15.07
C ARG A 67 -3.17 -8.22 -14.87
N LYS A 68 -2.81 -8.67 -13.66
CA LYS A 68 -1.44 -9.09 -13.33
C LYS A 68 -1.00 -10.21 -14.27
N HIS A 69 0.27 -10.18 -14.68
CA HIS A 69 0.87 -11.22 -15.51
C HIS A 69 0.81 -12.59 -14.78
N PRO A 70 0.57 -13.72 -15.47
CA PRO A 70 0.48 -15.04 -14.84
C PRO A 70 1.69 -15.41 -13.97
N GLU A 71 2.89 -14.95 -14.36
CA GLU A 71 4.14 -15.20 -13.61
C GLU A 71 4.13 -14.61 -12.19
N ILE A 72 3.37 -13.55 -11.93
CA ILE A 72 3.21 -13.01 -10.57
C ILE A 72 2.51 -14.04 -9.68
N LYS A 73 1.49 -14.74 -10.21
CA LYS A 73 0.80 -15.82 -9.49
C LYS A 73 1.69 -17.07 -9.38
N ASN A 74 2.36 -17.43 -10.48
CA ASN A 74 3.22 -18.61 -10.52
C ASN A 74 4.41 -18.48 -9.58
N LYS A 75 5.02 -17.30 -9.42
CA LYS A 75 6.15 -17.13 -8.50
C LYS A 75 5.74 -16.60 -7.12
N GLY A 76 4.52 -16.08 -6.98
CA GLY A 76 3.98 -15.52 -5.73
C GLY A 76 3.98 -16.50 -4.56
N HIS A 77 3.74 -17.79 -4.80
CA HIS A 77 3.76 -18.81 -3.74
C HIS A 77 5.18 -19.11 -3.21
N THR A 78 6.23 -18.69 -3.91
CA THR A 78 7.62 -18.86 -3.49
C THR A 78 8.09 -17.76 -2.52
N ILE A 79 7.24 -16.79 -2.24
CA ILE A 79 7.52 -15.72 -1.28
C ILE A 79 7.10 -16.20 0.11
N ASP A 80 8.07 -16.35 0.99
CA ASP A 80 7.79 -16.58 2.40
C ASP A 80 7.06 -15.36 2.98
N MET A 81 5.90 -15.61 3.59
CA MET A 81 5.05 -14.63 4.27
C MET A 81 4.74 -15.04 5.71
N SER A 82 5.33 -16.14 6.20
CA SER A 82 5.03 -16.74 7.50
C SER A 82 5.22 -15.74 8.66
N ASP A 83 6.23 -14.87 8.54
CA ASP A 83 6.52 -13.83 9.53
C ASP A 83 5.41 -12.78 9.65
N LEU A 84 4.78 -12.42 8.53
CA LEU A 84 3.71 -11.42 8.52
C LEU A 84 2.38 -12.05 8.98
N TRP A 85 2.14 -13.32 8.64
CA TRP A 85 0.98 -14.08 9.13
C TRP A 85 1.08 -14.49 10.60
N ALA A 86 2.28 -14.54 11.17
CA ALA A 86 2.48 -14.72 12.61
C ALA A 86 2.10 -13.47 13.42
N ASP A 87 2.04 -12.29 12.79
CA ASP A 87 1.72 -11.02 13.46
C ASP A 87 0.18 -10.85 13.63
N PRO A 88 -0.36 -10.87 14.86
CA PRO A 88 -1.80 -10.73 15.08
C PRO A 88 -2.35 -9.36 14.68
N VAL A 89 -1.55 -8.29 14.72
CA VAL A 89 -1.95 -6.93 14.32
C VAL A 89 -2.17 -6.89 12.81
N LEU A 90 -1.25 -7.48 12.05
CA LEU A 90 -1.35 -7.53 10.59
C LEU A 90 -2.50 -8.45 10.14
N ARG A 91 -2.71 -9.58 10.83
CA ARG A 91 -3.88 -10.44 10.58
C ARG A 91 -5.20 -9.71 10.85
N PHE A 92 -5.27 -8.95 11.94
CA PHE A 92 -6.45 -8.14 12.25
C PHE A 92 -6.71 -7.11 11.16
N GLN A 93 -5.68 -6.38 10.72
CA GLN A 93 -5.79 -5.41 9.64
C GLN A 93 -6.28 -6.09 8.36
N LYS A 94 -5.63 -7.18 7.93
CA LYS A 94 -5.99 -7.92 6.71
C LYS A 94 -7.44 -8.41 6.75
N LYS A 95 -7.89 -8.95 7.88
CA LYS A 95 -9.27 -9.46 8.06
C LYS A 95 -10.31 -8.35 7.94
N ASN A 96 -10.02 -7.16 8.47
CA ASN A 96 -10.97 -6.06 8.54
C ASN A 96 -10.68 -4.95 7.52
N TYR A 97 -9.77 -5.19 6.57
CA TYR A 97 -9.20 -4.13 5.72
C TYR A 97 -10.26 -3.36 4.94
N LEU A 98 -11.25 -4.06 4.35
CA LEU A 98 -12.32 -3.45 3.57
C LEU A 98 -13.23 -2.53 4.38
N LEU A 99 -13.30 -2.73 5.70
CA LEU A 99 -14.03 -1.83 6.61
C LEU A 99 -13.13 -0.70 7.11
N LEU A 100 -11.91 -1.02 7.54
CA LEU A 100 -10.99 -0.04 8.11
C LEU A 100 -10.49 0.97 7.08
N MET A 101 -10.24 0.53 5.84
CA MET A 101 -9.73 1.38 4.76
C MET A 101 -10.62 2.61 4.49
N PRO A 102 -11.93 2.48 4.18
CA PRO A 102 -12.74 3.65 3.87
C PRO A 102 -12.90 4.57 5.08
N LEU A 103 -12.97 3.99 6.29
CA LEU A 103 -13.03 4.75 7.53
C LEU A 103 -11.76 5.59 7.74
N CYS A 104 -10.58 4.97 7.64
CA CYS A 104 -9.31 5.63 7.92
C CYS A 104 -8.84 6.56 6.79
N CYS A 105 -9.09 6.20 5.52
CA CYS A 105 -8.57 6.94 4.36
C CYS A 105 -9.49 8.07 3.90
N PHE A 106 -10.82 7.93 4.08
CA PHE A 106 -11.80 8.89 3.57
C PHE A 106 -12.67 9.50 4.67
N VAL A 107 -13.29 8.70 5.55
CA VAL A 107 -14.24 9.23 6.55
C VAL A 107 -13.52 10.09 7.59
N LEU A 108 -12.49 9.56 8.26
CA LEU A 108 -11.76 10.31 9.29
C LEU A 108 -11.10 11.57 8.72
N PRO A 109 -10.39 11.54 7.57
CA PRO A 109 -9.80 12.75 7.00
C PRO A 109 -10.82 13.79 6.54
N THR A 110 -12.06 13.38 6.27
CA THR A 110 -13.16 14.31 5.94
C THR A 110 -13.83 14.89 7.18
N MET A 111 -14.05 14.08 8.22
CA MET A 111 -14.80 14.50 9.42
C MET A 111 -13.96 15.25 10.44
N ILE A 112 -12.66 14.92 10.58
CA ILE A 112 -11.81 15.57 11.58
C ILE A 112 -11.68 17.09 11.32
N PRO A 113 -11.48 17.57 10.07
CA PRO A 113 -11.37 19.00 9.83
C PRO A 113 -12.60 19.84 10.15
N THR A 114 -13.79 19.23 10.12
CA THR A 114 -15.02 19.97 10.45
C THR A 114 -15.08 20.38 11.92
N LEU A 115 -14.26 19.75 12.79
CA LEU A 115 -14.18 20.09 14.22
C LEU A 115 -13.58 21.48 14.48
N TRP A 116 -12.84 22.03 13.52
CA TRP A 116 -12.31 23.41 13.57
C TRP A 116 -12.96 24.33 12.52
N GLY A 117 -14.15 23.97 12.04
CA GLY A 117 -14.95 24.81 11.16
C GLY A 117 -14.63 24.71 9.67
N GLU A 118 -13.84 23.71 9.23
CA GLU A 118 -13.65 23.48 7.79
C GLU A 118 -14.95 22.99 7.14
N SER A 119 -15.21 23.46 5.92
CA SER A 119 -16.36 23.01 5.13
C SER A 119 -16.23 21.53 4.76
N LEU A 120 -17.35 20.80 4.77
CA LEU A 120 -17.37 19.40 4.32
C LEU A 120 -16.84 19.22 2.89
N TRP A 121 -17.09 20.21 2.03
CA TRP A 121 -16.61 20.22 0.65
C TRP A 121 -15.08 20.22 0.58
N ASN A 122 -14.42 21.17 1.25
CA ASN A 122 -12.96 21.24 1.27
C ASN A 122 -12.35 20.05 1.99
N ALA A 123 -12.91 19.63 3.12
CA ALA A 123 -12.41 18.50 3.87
C ALA A 123 -12.42 17.20 3.03
N TYR A 124 -13.48 16.97 2.25
CA TYR A 124 -13.56 15.82 1.37
C TYR A 124 -12.60 15.92 0.17
N PHE A 125 -12.64 17.00 -0.59
CA PHE A 125 -11.86 17.11 -1.82
C PHE A 125 -10.36 17.32 -1.57
N VAL A 126 -9.99 18.05 -0.51
CA VAL A 126 -8.60 18.37 -0.22
C VAL A 126 -8.01 17.37 0.79
N CYS A 127 -8.59 17.27 1.98
CA CYS A 127 -8.00 16.48 3.07
C CYS A 127 -8.12 14.96 2.82
N ALA A 128 -9.15 14.50 2.10
CA ALA A 128 -9.29 13.10 1.72
C ALA A 128 -8.77 12.82 0.29
N LEU A 129 -9.42 13.35 -0.76
CA LEU A 129 -9.15 12.96 -2.15
C LEU A 129 -7.80 13.45 -2.70
N PHE A 130 -7.49 14.74 -2.55
CA PHE A 130 -6.22 15.28 -3.02
C PHE A 130 -5.05 14.66 -2.25
N ARG A 131 -5.13 14.60 -0.91
CA ARG A 131 -4.13 13.92 -0.08
C ARG A 131 -3.90 12.47 -0.53
N TYR A 132 -4.97 11.71 -0.77
CA TYR A 132 -4.86 10.32 -1.23
C TYR A 132 -4.17 10.23 -2.59
N THR A 133 -4.64 10.99 -3.57
CA THR A 133 -4.07 11.02 -4.93
C THR A 133 -2.59 11.44 -4.91
N TYR A 134 -2.25 12.44 -4.11
CA TYR A 134 -0.87 12.91 -3.94
C TYR A 134 0.02 11.80 -3.36
N VAL A 135 -0.41 11.15 -2.27
CA VAL A 135 0.36 10.05 -1.64
C VAL A 135 0.56 8.88 -2.60
N LEU A 136 -0.45 8.53 -3.40
CA LEU A 136 -0.34 7.49 -4.42
C LEU A 136 0.75 7.84 -5.43
N ASN A 137 0.67 9.01 -6.06
CA ASN A 137 1.63 9.42 -7.09
C ASN A 137 3.06 9.53 -6.54
N VAL A 138 3.24 10.06 -5.32
CA VAL A 138 4.54 10.10 -4.65
C VAL A 138 5.11 8.70 -4.46
N THR A 139 4.26 7.72 -4.09
CA THR A 139 4.72 6.35 -3.91
C THR A 139 5.04 5.68 -5.25
N TRP A 140 4.20 5.90 -6.26
CA TRP A 140 4.38 5.34 -7.59
C TRP A 140 5.58 5.90 -8.33
N LEU A 141 6.05 7.11 -7.99
CA LEU A 141 7.33 7.63 -8.50
C LEU A 141 8.52 6.75 -8.11
N VAL A 142 8.47 6.04 -6.98
CA VAL A 142 9.53 5.08 -6.59
C VAL A 142 9.56 3.88 -7.52
N ASN A 143 8.42 3.47 -8.06
CA ASN A 143 8.32 2.36 -9.01
C ASN A 143 8.72 2.79 -10.43
N SER A 144 8.53 4.07 -10.77
CA SER A 144 8.73 4.57 -12.13
C SER A 144 9.96 5.46 -12.27
N ALA A 145 9.94 6.67 -11.71
CA ALA A 145 11.02 7.65 -11.89
C ALA A 145 12.35 7.20 -11.29
N ALA A 146 12.33 6.43 -10.20
CA ALA A 146 13.55 5.92 -9.56
C ALA A 146 14.15 4.67 -10.25
N GLN A 147 13.51 4.16 -11.31
CA GLN A 147 13.93 2.98 -12.07
C GLN A 147 14.36 3.34 -13.51
N ILE A 148 14.49 4.64 -13.82
CA ILE A 148 14.89 5.19 -15.13
C ILE A 148 16.26 5.86 -15.00
#